data_AF-A0A1T4QE63-F1
#
_entry.id   AF-A0A1T4QE63-F1
#
_cell.length_a   1.000
_cell.length_b   1.000
_cell.length_c   1.000
_cell.angle_alpha   90.00
_cell.angle_beta   90.00
_cell.angle_gamma   90.00
#
_symmetry.space_group_name_H-M   'P 1'
#
loop_
_entity.id
_entity.type
_entity.pdbx_description
1 polymer ?
#
loop_
_entity_poly.entity_id
_entity_poly.type
_entity_poly.pdbx_seq_one_letter_code
_entity_poly.pdbx_strand_id
1 'polypeptide(L)'
;MTTPVEHMYFAWNDALSRNDAEGLLKLYAEDAHFESPLVPHLLGGDNGTLRGRRELKRLFDLLAERKPPVRQYYRSGYLTDGKRLIFEYPRQAPHGEQMDFTEVMELNEEGLIQRHCVYWGWYGVRVLQRDQYRRAA
;
A
#
# COMPACT_ATOMS: atom_id res chain seq x y z
N MET A 1 -25.41 -1.88 -5.26
CA MET A 1 -24.60 -0.67 -5.47
C MET A 1 -23.32 -0.86 -4.67
N THR A 2 -22.16 -0.69 -5.30
CA THR A 2 -20.85 -0.80 -4.65
C THR A 2 -20.66 0.37 -3.68
N THR A 3 -20.25 0.11 -2.45
CA THR A 3 -19.95 1.17 -1.48
C THR A 3 -18.64 1.88 -1.83
N PRO A 4 -18.39 3.14 -1.38
CA PRO A 4 -17.10 3.79 -1.59
C PRO A 4 -15.91 2.96 -1.10
N VAL A 5 -16.07 2.27 0.04
CA VAL A 5 -15.07 1.37 0.60
C VAL A 5 -14.80 0.17 -0.30
N GLU A 6 -15.86 -0.49 -0.78
CA GLU A 6 -15.72 -1.65 -1.67
C GLU A 6 -15.07 -1.24 -2.99
N HIS A 7 -15.47 -0.10 -3.56
CA HIS A 7 -14.82 0.48 -4.73
C HIS A 7 -13.33 0.70 -4.47
N MET A 8 -12.96 1.32 -3.34
CA MET A 8 -11.57 1.57 -3.00
C MET A 8 -10.74 0.28 -2.89
N TYR A 9 -11.28 -0.74 -2.22
CA TYR A 9 -10.59 -2.02 -2.02
C TYR A 9 -10.20 -2.70 -3.35
N PHE A 10 -11.07 -2.61 -4.36
CA PHE A 10 -10.82 -3.17 -5.69
C PHE A 10 -10.00 -2.24 -6.58
N ALA A 11 -10.35 -0.95 -6.67
CA ALA A 11 -9.69 0.02 -7.54
C ALA A 11 -8.21 0.19 -7.16
N TRP A 12 -7.91 0.28 -5.86
CA TRP A 12 -6.54 0.41 -5.38
C TRP A 12 -5.70 -0.83 -5.72
N ASN A 13 -6.27 -2.03 -5.55
CA ASN A 13 -5.59 -3.27 -5.89
C ASN A 13 -5.34 -3.42 -7.40
N ASP A 14 -6.32 -3.08 -8.24
CA ASP A 14 -6.16 -3.13 -9.69
C ASP A 14 -5.02 -2.19 -10.13
N ALA A 15 -5.05 -0.92 -9.70
CA ALA A 15 -4.01 0.06 -10.01
C ALA A 15 -2.62 -0.39 -9.54
N LEU A 16 -2.51 -0.89 -8.29
CA LEU A 16 -1.24 -1.39 -7.77
C LEU A 16 -0.75 -2.64 -8.53
N SER A 17 -1.64 -3.56 -8.89
CA SER A 17 -1.28 -4.78 -9.61
C SER A 17 -0.72 -4.48 -11.01
N ARG A 18 -1.26 -3.45 -11.67
CA ARG A 18 -0.84 -2.96 -13.00
C ARG A 18 0.36 -2.02 -12.98
N ASN A 19 0.89 -1.68 -11.79
CA ASN A 19 1.90 -0.64 -11.63
C ASN A 19 1.45 0.74 -12.17
N ASP A 20 0.16 1.04 -12.06
CA ASP A 20 -0.42 2.30 -12.53
C ASP A 20 -0.31 3.37 -11.43
N ALA A 21 0.82 4.08 -11.43
CA ALA A 21 1.09 5.15 -10.46
C ALA A 21 0.09 6.31 -10.59
N GLU A 22 -0.33 6.67 -11.80
CA GLU A 22 -1.31 7.74 -12.00
C GLU A 22 -2.70 7.32 -11.53
N GLY A 23 -3.11 6.08 -11.82
CA GLY A 23 -4.33 5.49 -11.31
C GLY A 23 -4.36 5.45 -9.79
N LEU A 24 -3.27 5.04 -9.15
CA LEU A 24 -3.13 5.09 -7.69
C LEU A 24 -3.32 6.51 -7.15
N LEU A 25 -2.62 7.50 -7.71
CA LEU A 25 -2.70 8.89 -7.23
C LEU A 25 -4.12 9.48 -7.28
N LYS A 26 -4.92 9.11 -8.28
CA LYS A 26 -6.31 9.56 -8.42
C LYS A 26 -7.20 9.09 -7.26
N LEU A 27 -6.82 8.02 -6.56
CA LEU A 27 -7.56 7.49 -5.41
C LEU A 27 -7.30 8.23 -4.09
N TYR A 28 -6.25 9.05 -4.02
CA TYR A 28 -5.88 9.80 -2.80
C TYR A 28 -6.43 11.23 -2.83
N ALA A 29 -6.76 11.79 -1.66
CA ALA A 29 -7.01 13.21 -1.51
C ALA A 29 -5.75 14.03 -1.85
N GLU A 30 -5.91 15.31 -2.19
CA GLU A 30 -4.79 16.15 -2.63
C GLU A 30 -3.74 16.35 -1.52
N ASP A 31 -4.19 16.40 -0.27
CA ASP A 31 -3.43 16.57 0.96
C ASP A 31 -3.30 15.27 1.81
N ALA A 32 -3.52 14.11 1.19
CA ALA A 32 -3.55 12.82 1.86
C ALA A 32 -2.30 12.55 2.73
N HIS A 33 -2.50 11.92 3.89
CA HIS A 33 -1.43 11.42 4.74
C HIS A 33 -1.12 9.97 4.41
N PHE A 34 0.16 9.66 4.18
CA PHE A 34 0.62 8.29 3.99
C PHE A 34 1.73 7.96 4.96
N GLU A 35 1.72 6.75 5.53
CA GLU A 35 2.72 6.29 6.48
C GLU A 35 3.08 4.83 6.22
N SER A 36 4.37 4.55 6.09
CA SER A 36 4.87 3.19 5.90
C SER A 36 6.36 3.11 6.22
N PRO A 37 6.83 2.01 6.84
CA PRO A 37 8.26 1.67 6.92
C PRO A 37 8.96 1.66 5.55
N LEU A 38 8.21 1.49 4.46
CA LEU A 38 8.75 1.51 3.10
C LEU A 38 9.21 2.91 2.65
N VAL A 39 8.66 3.98 3.24
CA VAL A 39 9.00 5.37 2.89
C VAL A 39 10.50 5.63 3.07
N PRO A 40 11.09 5.50 4.28
CA PRO A 40 12.51 5.76 4.47
C PRO A 40 13.39 4.72 3.76
N HIS A 41 12.90 3.49 3.56
CA HIS A 41 13.64 2.47 2.83
C HIS A 41 13.83 2.81 1.34
N LEU A 42 12.82 3.40 0.68
CA LEU A 42 12.88 3.73 -0.75
C LEU A 42 13.33 5.16 -1.03
N LEU A 43 12.89 6.13 -0.22
CA LEU A 43 13.17 7.56 -0.42
C LEU A 43 14.36 8.05 0.39
N GLY A 44 14.90 7.22 1.29
CA GLY A 44 15.92 7.63 2.26
C GLY A 44 15.35 8.48 3.40
N GLY A 45 16.22 8.88 4.33
CA GLY A 45 15.85 9.65 5.52
C GLY A 45 15.32 8.79 6.68
N ASP A 46 14.78 9.46 7.70
CA ASP A 46 14.29 8.89 8.96
C ASP A 46 12.77 9.02 9.14
N ASN A 47 12.10 9.73 8.23
CA ASN A 47 10.66 9.96 8.28
C ASN A 47 9.87 8.87 7.53
N GLY A 48 8.93 8.23 8.24
CA GLY A 48 7.99 7.23 7.72
C GLY A 48 6.78 7.80 6.99
N THR A 49 6.62 9.13 6.93
CA THR A 49 5.39 9.79 6.50
C THR A 49 5.55 10.64 5.25
N LEU A 50 4.48 10.73 4.46
CA LEU A 50 4.35 11.58 3.28
C LEU A 50 3.03 12.38 3.34
N ARG A 51 3.03 13.57 2.74
CA ARG A 51 1.89 14.48 2.63
C ARG A 51 1.60 14.86 1.18
N GLY A 52 0.38 14.54 0.76
CA GLY A 52 -0.20 14.91 -0.52
C GLY A 52 0.32 14.13 -1.72
N ARG A 53 -0.39 14.29 -2.84
CA ARG A 53 -0.16 13.53 -4.09
C ARG A 53 1.25 13.70 -4.66
N ARG A 54 1.88 14.87 -4.47
CA ARG A 54 3.22 15.15 -4.98
C ARG A 54 4.28 14.25 -4.36
N GLU A 55 4.22 14.03 -3.05
CA GLU A 55 5.17 13.18 -2.34
C GLU A 55 4.86 11.70 -2.59
N LEU A 56 3.57 11.34 -2.59
CA LEU A 56 3.11 10.00 -2.96
C LEU A 56 3.56 9.56 -4.35
N LYS A 57 3.59 10.48 -5.33
CA LYS A 57 4.02 10.15 -6.70
C LYS A 57 5.42 9.56 -6.71
N ARG A 58 6.35 10.15 -5.97
CA ARG A 58 7.75 9.69 -5.90
C ARG A 58 7.83 8.26 -5.36
N LEU A 59 7.02 7.94 -4.35
CA LEU A 59 6.95 6.59 -3.80
C LEU A 59 6.37 5.60 -4.82
N PHE A 60 5.28 5.96 -5.51
CA PHE A 60 4.63 5.06 -6.49
C PHE A 60 5.47 4.83 -7.74
N ASP A 61 6.20 5.84 -8.22
CA ASP A 61 7.16 5.67 -9.31
C ASP A 61 8.24 4.63 -8.92
N LEU A 62 8.85 4.77 -7.73
CA LEU A 62 9.84 3.80 -7.23
C LEU A 62 9.27 2.41 -6.98
N LEU A 63 8.03 2.33 -6.51
CA LEU A 63 7.32 1.06 -6.31
C LEU A 63 7.13 0.31 -7.63
N ALA A 64 6.79 1.01 -8.70
CA ALA A 64 6.65 0.42 -10.04
C ALA A 64 7.99 -0.12 -10.56
N GLU A 65 9.10 0.58 -10.28
CA GLU A 65 10.45 0.20 -10.71
C GLU A 65 11.03 -0.99 -9.91
N ARG A 66 10.87 -0.99 -8.58
CA ARG A 66 11.60 -1.89 -7.66
C ARG A 66 10.83 -3.13 -7.20
N LYS A 67 9.59 -3.32 -7.66
CA LYS A 67 8.67 -4.36 -7.19
C LYS A 67 9.30 -5.76 -7.18
N PRO A 68 9.45 -6.41 -6.01
CA PRO A 68 10.04 -7.75 -5.92
C PRO A 68 9.03 -8.84 -6.29
N PRO A 69 9.46 -10.00 -6.82
CA PRO A 69 8.58 -11.14 -7.12
C PRO A 69 7.82 -11.69 -5.91
N VAL A 70 8.37 -11.52 -4.70
CA VAL A 70 7.75 -11.96 -3.43
C VAL A 70 6.52 -11.12 -3.03
N ARG A 71 6.29 -9.98 -3.70
CA ARG A 71 5.09 -9.16 -3.50
C ARG A 71 3.91 -9.82 -4.20
N GLN A 72 3.31 -10.78 -3.50
CA GLN A 72 2.04 -11.38 -3.87
C GLN A 72 0.86 -10.52 -3.37
N TYR A 73 -0.32 -10.74 -3.95
CA TYR A 73 -1.54 -9.97 -3.69
C TYR A 73 -2.61 -10.77 -2.95
N TYR A 74 -2.22 -11.89 -2.33
CA TYR A 74 -3.17 -12.68 -1.57
C TYR A 74 -3.64 -11.89 -0.35
N ARG A 75 -4.96 -11.70 -0.26
CA ARG A 75 -5.65 -10.99 0.81
C ARG A 75 -6.81 -11.85 1.28
N SER A 76 -7.04 -11.89 2.59
CA SER A 76 -8.13 -12.67 3.21
C SER A 76 -9.49 -11.95 3.19
N GLY A 77 -9.52 -10.71 2.70
CA GLY A 77 -10.70 -9.84 2.66
C GLY A 77 -10.40 -8.47 3.24
N TYR A 78 -11.45 -7.75 3.64
CA TYR A 78 -11.34 -6.46 4.32
C TYR A 78 -12.40 -6.33 5.43
N LEU A 79 -12.07 -5.52 6.44
CA LEU A 79 -12.98 -5.06 7.49
C LEU A 79 -13.26 -3.57 7.28
N THR A 80 -14.47 -3.13 7.62
CA THR A 80 -14.86 -1.72 7.50
C THR A 80 -15.95 -1.28 8.47
N ASP A 81 -15.92 -0.01 8.84
CA ASP A 81 -16.98 0.72 9.55
C ASP A 81 -17.79 1.66 8.61
N GLY A 82 -17.59 1.53 7.29
CA GLY A 82 -18.20 2.35 6.25
C GLY A 82 -17.37 3.56 5.82
N LYS A 83 -16.37 3.98 6.61
CA LYS A 83 -15.44 5.07 6.26
C LYS A 83 -13.99 4.61 6.19
N ARG A 84 -13.61 3.69 7.06
CA ARG A 84 -12.28 3.11 7.14
C ARG A 84 -12.28 1.69 6.61
N LEU A 85 -11.25 1.34 5.87
CA LEU A 85 -11.03 0.03 5.29
C LEU A 85 -9.71 -0.53 5.82
N ILE A 86 -9.75 -1.78 6.30
CA ILE A 86 -8.59 -2.48 6.84
C ILE A 86 -8.47 -3.82 6.15
N PHE A 87 -7.28 -4.15 5.64
CA PHE A 87 -7.03 -5.44 5.00
C PHE A 87 -5.62 -5.92 5.27
N GLU A 88 -5.48 -7.24 5.33
CA GLU A 88 -4.24 -7.92 5.63
C GLU A 88 -3.71 -8.65 4.39
N TYR A 89 -2.40 -8.56 4.20
CA TYR A 89 -1.61 -9.51 3.43
C TYR A 89 -1.00 -10.49 4.43
N PRO A 90 -1.61 -11.66 4.66
CA PRO A 90 -1.10 -12.60 5.66
C PRO A 90 0.21 -13.23 5.18
N ARG A 91 1.10 -13.61 6.10
CA ARG A 91 2.36 -14.29 5.74
C ARG A 91 2.10 -15.60 4.99
N GLN A 92 1.15 -16.39 5.49
CA GLN A 92 0.77 -17.66 4.87
C GLN A 92 -0.21 -17.39 3.73
N ALA A 93 0.22 -17.64 2.49
CA ALA A 93 -0.60 -17.57 1.29
C ALA A 93 -0.73 -18.96 0.64
N PRO A 94 -1.72 -19.19 -0.26
CA PRO A 94 -1.95 -20.49 -0.87
C PRO A 94 -0.74 -21.09 -1.61
N HIS A 95 0.19 -20.24 -2.08
CA HIS A 95 1.37 -20.65 -2.85
C HIS A 95 2.69 -20.45 -2.08
N GLY A 96 2.63 -20.36 -0.75
CA GLY A 96 3.80 -20.22 0.11
C GLY A 96 3.79 -18.93 0.93
N GLU A 97 4.96 -18.51 1.40
CA GLU A 97 5.08 -17.28 2.19
C GLU A 97 5.11 -16.03 1.29
N GLN A 98 4.35 -15.01 1.67
CA GLN A 98 4.43 -13.67 1.09
C GLN A 98 4.85 -12.65 2.15
N MET A 99 5.17 -11.44 1.72
CA MET A 99 5.45 -10.33 2.62
C MET A 99 4.18 -9.96 3.41
N ASP A 100 4.28 -9.90 4.74
CA ASP A 100 3.15 -9.69 5.64
C ASP A 100 3.02 -8.24 6.10
N PHE A 101 1.83 -7.66 5.92
CA PHE A 101 1.49 -6.32 6.36
C PHE A 101 -0.03 -6.09 6.37
N THR A 102 -0.47 -5.09 7.12
CA THR A 102 -1.85 -4.61 7.18
C THR A 102 -1.91 -3.19 6.64
N GLU A 103 -2.86 -2.92 5.76
CA GLU A 103 -3.15 -1.58 5.26
C GLU A 103 -4.43 -1.05 5.89
N VAL A 104 -4.39 0.21 6.33
CA VAL A 104 -5.51 0.95 6.90
C VAL A 104 -5.73 2.20 6.08
N MET A 105 -6.87 2.31 5.42
CA MET A 105 -7.25 3.47 4.61
C MET A 105 -8.50 4.13 5.18
N GLU A 106 -8.45 5.43 5.42
CA GLU A 106 -9.61 6.24 5.80
C GLU A 106 -10.02 7.12 4.62
N LEU A 107 -11.30 7.05 4.26
CA LEU A 107 -11.87 7.83 3.17
C LEU A 107 -12.41 9.18 3.67
N ASN A 108 -12.27 10.22 2.86
CA ASN A 108 -12.95 11.50 3.06
C ASN A 108 -14.40 11.44 2.52
N GLU A 109 -15.10 12.57 2.57
CA GLU A 109 -16.51 12.68 2.14
C GLU A 109 -16.67 12.44 0.63
N GLU A 110 -15.65 12.74 -0.16
CA GLU A 110 -15.59 12.46 -1.60
C GLU A 110 -15.22 11.00 -1.94
N GLY A 111 -14.97 10.16 -0.93
CA GLY A 111 -14.57 8.77 -1.10
C GLY A 111 -13.11 8.56 -1.52
N LEU A 112 -12.27 9.59 -1.39
CA LEU A 112 -10.83 9.53 -1.64
C LEU A 112 -10.08 9.15 -0.36
N ILE A 113 -8.92 8.50 -0.51
CA ILE A 113 -8.06 8.15 0.62
C ILE A 113 -7.47 9.43 1.24
N GLN A 114 -7.88 9.76 2.46
CA GLN A 114 -7.35 10.86 3.25
C GLN A 114 -6.16 10.44 4.09
N ARG A 115 -6.21 9.21 4.64
CA ARG A 115 -5.14 8.65 5.47
C ARG A 115 -4.89 7.21 5.08
N HIS A 116 -3.64 6.85 4.88
CA HIS A 116 -3.22 5.48 4.59
C HIS A 116 -2.00 5.12 5.44
N CYS A 117 -2.14 4.12 6.32
CA CYS A 117 -1.04 3.57 7.10
C CYS A 117 -0.81 2.10 6.77
N VAL A 118 0.45 1.74 6.59
CA VAL A 118 0.89 0.36 6.34
C VAL A 118 1.68 -0.15 7.55
N TYR A 119 1.12 -1.12 8.28
CA TYR A 119 1.76 -1.76 9.42
C TYR A 119 2.37 -3.09 8.99
N TRP A 120 3.67 -3.24 9.19
CA TRP A 120 4.41 -4.40 8.68
C TRP A 120 4.51 -5.48 9.75
N GLY A 121 4.28 -6.74 9.34
CA GLY A 121 4.59 -7.90 10.15
C GLY A 121 6.09 -8.21 10.17
N TRP A 122 6.49 -9.16 11.02
CA TRP A 122 7.90 -9.47 11.23
C TRP A 122 8.61 -9.92 9.95
N TYR A 123 7.95 -10.70 9.09
CA TYR A 123 8.60 -11.20 7.88
C TYR A 123 8.84 -10.06 6.88
N GLY A 124 7.90 -9.14 6.71
CA GLY A 124 8.06 -7.91 5.94
C GLY A 124 9.18 -7.05 6.49
N VAL A 125 9.25 -6.82 7.81
CA VAL A 125 10.35 -6.06 8.41
C VAL A 125 11.71 -6.69 8.08
N ARG A 126 11.83 -8.02 8.14
CA ARG A 126 13.07 -8.71 7.73
C ARG A 126 13.41 -8.53 6.26
N VAL A 127 12.42 -8.45 5.37
CA VAL A 127 12.65 -8.16 3.94
C VAL A 127 13.33 -6.80 3.79
N LEU A 128 12.88 -5.77 4.52
CA LEU A 128 13.52 -4.45 4.51
C LEU A 128 14.93 -4.48 5.12
N GLN A 129 15.10 -5.13 6.28
CA GLN A 129 16.39 -5.22 6.97
C GLN A 129 17.46 -5.93 6.14
N ARG A 130 17.06 -6.89 5.30
CA ARG A 130 17.96 -7.62 4.40
C ARG A 130 18.09 -6.95 3.04
N ASP A 131 17.41 -5.83 2.83
CA ASP A 131 17.33 -5.11 1.58
C ASP A 131 16.93 -6.05 0.40
N GLN A 132 15.92 -6.87 0.67
CA GLN A 132 15.34 -7.82 -0.28
C GLN A 132 14.15 -7.21 -1.02
N TYR A 133 13.82 -5.94 -0.77
CA TYR A 133 12.82 -5.19 -1.51
C TYR A 133 13.41 -4.69 -2.84
N ARG A 134 13.78 -5.63 -3.71
CA ARG A 134 14.43 -5.34 -4.99
C ARG A 134 13.89 -6.30 -6.06
N ARG A 135 13.86 -5.85 -7.32
CA ARG A 135 13.53 -6.72 -8.45
C ARG A 135 14.59 -7.82 -8.57
N ALA A 136 14.19 -9.06 -8.83
CA ALA A 136 15.14 -10.14 -9.11
C ALA A 136 15.94 -9.78 -10.38
N ALA A 137 17.26 -9.98 -10.33
CA ALA A 137 18.15 -9.82 -11.47
C ALA A 137 17.82 -10.81 -12.60
#